data_AF-L8LS57-F1
#
_entry.id   AF-L8LS57-F1
#
_cell.length_a   1.000
_cell.length_b   1.000
_cell.length_c   1.000
_cell.angle_alpha   90.00
_cell.angle_beta   90.00
_cell.angle_gamma   90.00
#
_symmetry.space_group_name_H-M   'P 1'
#
loop_
_entity.id
_entity.type
_entity.pdbx_description
1 polymer ?
#
loop_
_entity_poly.entity_id
_entity_poly.type
_entity_poly.pdbx_seq_one_letter_code
_entity_poly.pdbx_strand_id
1 'polypeptide(L)'
;MLDRSPTSQVYVYESDFNDDGTMDSIYTDSYTDTYDGPRNLVSSTYESEYEEDSDFDGTIDYSSSSRSTTTYDSRGNVLSSSFEFTEDLDGDGVPDYISDGTDAYTYDNRGNLLSSSFEFEADEDGDGDVDVTRSGTDAYTYDNRGNLLSSSFEFTEDQDGDGVPDLTSSATGNYTYDNRGNELTSSFEFTEDQDGDGVPDYAYRSTGNYTYDNRGNELTSSFEFTEDPDGDGVFAISRSTNTYTYDNRGNVLTYSFEYEYDEDGDGVVDSTGRDMSTYTYDNRGNELTSSFESEYDEDGDGVTDSTYRSTSTYTYDNRGNQLSYASEYEYDEDGDGVVDSTSRDISTYTYDNRGNQLTSSFESEYDEDGDGVADSTYRSSDTYTYDNRGNQLTYSYESEYDEDGDGVADSTYRSTGTSSYNRRGDVIVSSYESESDEDGDGVTDSTSSGTTTNTYNIRGNLVLSTSRYQLDENGDGVIDSTGTDTESNTYNNRGERLVSVYESDYDDDGNIDFRYTVTNTYDRRSELVNSFAQYDDNGDGVIDRRVINPGIELDTDRNPLFPQPTEMWVNNSPLI
;
A
#
# COMPACT_ATOMS: atom_id res chain seq x y z
N MET A 1 27.55 -23.21 40.58
CA MET A 1 27.45 -22.15 39.56
C MET A 1 28.69 -22.29 38.72
N LEU A 2 28.54 -22.76 37.47
CA LEU A 2 29.64 -22.81 36.53
C LEU A 2 29.74 -21.41 35.92
N ASP A 3 30.71 -20.67 36.41
CA ASP A 3 31.22 -19.44 35.80
C ASP A 3 31.66 -19.80 34.37
N ARG A 4 30.95 -19.28 33.35
CA ARG A 4 31.38 -19.42 31.97
C ARG A 4 32.21 -18.19 31.67
N SER A 5 33.50 -18.41 31.46
CA SER A 5 34.44 -17.44 30.94
C SER A 5 33.90 -16.77 29.66
N PRO A 6 34.37 -15.55 29.31
CA PRO A 6 34.00 -14.87 28.07
C PRO A 6 34.05 -15.83 26.87
N THR A 7 33.03 -15.76 26.02
CA THR A 7 33.03 -16.52 24.76
C THR A 7 33.65 -15.66 23.70
N SER A 8 34.85 -16.05 23.26
CA SER A 8 35.57 -15.43 22.16
C SER A 8 35.58 -16.38 20.96
N GLN A 9 35.27 -15.85 19.77
CA GLN A 9 35.35 -16.55 18.49
C GLN A 9 36.23 -15.70 17.56
N VAL A 10 37.19 -16.34 16.89
CA VAL A 10 38.09 -15.68 15.94
C VAL A 10 38.00 -16.45 14.63
N TYR A 11 37.76 -15.73 13.54
CA TYR A 11 37.73 -16.22 12.17
C TYR A 11 38.87 -15.56 11.41
N VAL A 12 39.71 -16.35 10.75
CA VAL A 12 40.81 -15.85 9.93
C VAL A 12 40.62 -16.42 8.52
N TYR A 13 40.64 -15.53 7.54
CA TYR A 13 40.56 -15.85 6.13
C TYR A 13 41.85 -15.36 5.47
N GLU A 14 42.55 -16.28 4.82
CA GLU A 14 43.86 -16.01 4.21
C GLU A 14 43.76 -16.33 2.70
N SER A 15 44.26 -15.42 1.87
CA SER A 15 44.36 -15.59 0.42
C SER A 15 45.83 -15.58 0.00
N ASP A 16 46.22 -16.55 -0.82
CA ASP A 16 47.48 -16.56 -1.57
C ASP A 16 47.08 -16.78 -3.04
N PHE A 17 46.95 -15.69 -3.80
CA PHE A 17 46.54 -15.70 -5.21
C PHE A 17 47.69 -16.09 -6.14
N ASN A 18 48.95 -15.91 -5.73
CA ASN A 18 50.13 -16.16 -6.55
C ASN A 18 50.81 -17.53 -6.29
N ASP A 19 50.36 -18.27 -5.27
CA ASP A 19 50.86 -19.56 -4.78
C ASP A 19 52.36 -19.54 -4.40
N ASP A 20 52.90 -18.39 -4.01
CA ASP A 20 54.33 -18.23 -3.68
C ASP A 20 54.66 -18.51 -2.20
N GLY A 21 53.62 -18.69 -1.37
CA GLY A 21 53.72 -18.97 0.06
C GLY A 21 53.82 -17.74 0.95
N THR A 22 53.66 -16.54 0.40
CA THR A 22 53.28 -15.31 1.12
C THR A 22 51.78 -15.10 0.98
N MET A 23 51.15 -14.48 1.99
CA MET A 23 49.71 -14.22 1.95
C MET A 23 49.49 -12.86 1.31
N ASP A 24 48.65 -12.82 0.29
CA ASP A 24 48.32 -11.62 -0.47
C ASP A 24 47.21 -10.81 0.21
N SER A 25 46.34 -11.48 0.98
CA SER A 25 45.43 -10.78 1.88
C SER A 25 45.06 -11.62 3.10
N ILE A 26 44.87 -10.93 4.22
CA ILE A 26 44.46 -11.49 5.51
C ILE A 26 43.26 -10.71 5.99
N TYR A 27 42.19 -11.42 6.34
CA TYR A 27 41.00 -10.85 6.96
C TYR A 27 40.71 -11.59 8.27
N THR A 28 40.71 -10.87 9.38
CA THR A 28 40.49 -11.41 10.72
C THR A 28 39.26 -10.77 11.34
N ASP A 29 38.28 -11.60 11.74
CA ASP A 29 37.14 -11.19 12.56
C ASP A 29 37.25 -11.79 13.96
N SER A 30 37.00 -10.97 14.98
CA SER A 30 37.00 -11.35 16.39
C SER A 30 35.68 -10.93 17.04
N TYR A 31 35.01 -11.86 17.73
CA TYR A 31 33.78 -11.61 18.49
C TYR A 31 33.99 -12.01 19.94
N THR A 32 33.76 -11.09 20.88
CA THR A 32 33.94 -11.33 22.30
C THR A 32 32.72 -10.88 23.10
N ASP A 33 32.01 -11.84 23.70
CA ASP A 33 30.89 -11.56 24.61
C ASP A 33 31.28 -11.76 26.06
N THR A 34 30.87 -10.81 26.91
CA THR A 34 31.02 -10.86 28.36
C THR A 34 29.65 -10.90 29.05
N TYR A 35 29.50 -11.82 30.00
CA TYR A 35 28.25 -12.05 30.72
C TYR A 35 28.41 -11.84 32.24
N ASP A 36 27.35 -11.43 32.91
CA ASP A 36 27.32 -11.37 34.38
C ASP A 36 27.03 -12.76 35.02
N GLY A 37 27.08 -12.85 36.36
CA GLY A 37 26.82 -14.08 37.10
C GLY A 37 25.44 -14.73 36.85
N PRO A 38 24.35 -13.95 36.63
CA PRO A 38 23.07 -14.43 36.12
C PRO A 38 23.02 -14.87 34.65
N ARG A 39 24.08 -14.63 33.85
CA ARG A 39 24.15 -14.84 32.38
C ARG A 39 23.41 -13.81 31.53
N ASN A 40 23.26 -12.59 32.04
CA ASN A 40 22.88 -11.47 31.19
C ASN A 40 24.12 -11.02 30.40
N LEU A 41 23.96 -10.71 29.12
CA LEU A 41 25.01 -10.10 28.31
C LEU A 41 25.30 -8.71 28.87
N VAL A 42 26.58 -8.38 29.10
CA VAL A 42 27.02 -7.10 29.68
C VAL A 42 27.83 -6.29 28.67
N SER A 43 28.56 -6.97 27.79
CA SER A 43 29.35 -6.35 26.72
C SER A 43 29.47 -7.31 25.55
N SER A 44 29.43 -6.78 24.33
CA SER A 44 29.79 -7.48 23.10
C SER A 44 30.78 -6.61 22.34
N THR A 45 31.89 -7.19 21.89
CA THR A 45 32.92 -6.51 21.11
C THR A 45 33.12 -7.27 19.80
N TYR A 46 33.12 -6.54 18.70
CA TYR A 46 33.47 -7.03 17.37
C TYR A 46 34.69 -6.27 16.86
N GLU A 47 35.70 -6.99 16.38
CA GLU A 47 36.92 -6.45 15.80
C GLU A 47 37.10 -7.06 14.40
N SER A 48 37.44 -6.23 13.42
CA SER A 48 37.84 -6.66 12.08
C SER A 48 39.19 -6.05 11.71
N GLU A 49 40.09 -6.87 11.19
CA GLU A 49 41.37 -6.42 10.63
C GLU A 49 41.47 -6.95 9.19
N TYR A 50 41.88 -6.09 8.26
CA TYR A 50 42.12 -6.44 6.88
C TYR A 50 43.48 -5.90 6.44
N GLU A 51 44.31 -6.75 5.86
CA GLU A 51 45.60 -6.40 5.27
C GLU A 51 45.65 -6.95 3.84
N GLU A 52 46.18 -6.17 2.91
CA GLU A 52 46.36 -6.55 1.50
C GLU A 52 47.76 -6.16 0.99
N ASP A 53 48.45 -7.13 0.37
CA ASP A 53 49.68 -6.98 -0.42
C ASP A 53 49.29 -7.12 -1.89
N SER A 54 49.05 -5.99 -2.55
CA SER A 54 48.52 -5.92 -3.92
C SER A 54 49.60 -6.18 -4.97
N ASP A 55 50.87 -5.86 -4.67
CA ASP A 55 51.98 -6.01 -5.60
C ASP A 55 52.79 -7.30 -5.42
N PHE A 56 52.47 -8.05 -4.36
CA PHE A 56 53.00 -9.36 -3.99
C PHE A 56 54.50 -9.34 -3.69
N ASP A 57 55.01 -8.25 -3.11
CA ASP A 57 56.41 -8.13 -2.74
C ASP A 57 56.72 -8.56 -1.28
N GLY A 58 55.68 -8.91 -0.53
CA GLY A 58 55.72 -9.30 0.88
C GLY A 58 55.60 -8.12 1.85
N THR A 59 55.25 -6.92 1.36
CA THR A 59 54.88 -5.76 2.16
C THR A 59 53.39 -5.44 1.99
N ILE A 60 52.73 -5.03 3.07
CA ILE A 60 51.32 -4.67 3.01
C ILE A 60 51.21 -3.32 2.31
N ASP A 61 50.35 -3.22 1.31
CA ASP A 61 50.04 -2.00 0.56
C ASP A 61 48.83 -1.26 1.16
N TYR A 62 47.94 -1.99 1.83
CA TYR A 62 46.71 -1.45 2.40
C TYR A 62 46.37 -2.18 3.69
N SER A 63 46.02 -1.44 4.73
CA SER A 63 45.42 -2.03 5.92
C SER A 63 44.22 -1.23 6.43
N SER A 64 43.25 -1.94 7.00
CA SER A 64 42.13 -1.30 7.70
C SER A 64 41.79 -2.08 8.96
N SER A 65 41.38 -1.35 9.99
CA SER A 65 40.96 -1.94 11.25
C SER A 65 39.66 -1.30 11.72
N SER A 66 38.76 -2.11 12.25
CA SER A 66 37.55 -1.62 12.90
C SER A 66 37.32 -2.34 14.22
N ARG A 67 36.82 -1.61 15.21
CA ARG A 67 36.48 -2.15 16.52
C ARG A 67 35.19 -1.52 16.98
N SER A 68 34.17 -2.34 17.25
CA SER A 68 32.92 -1.90 17.87
C SER A 68 32.71 -2.56 19.22
N THR A 69 32.18 -1.82 20.20
CA THR A 69 31.88 -2.33 21.54
C THR A 69 30.53 -1.82 22.03
N THR A 70 29.60 -2.72 22.33
CA THR A 70 28.29 -2.40 22.90
C THR A 70 28.19 -2.92 24.33
N THR A 71 27.72 -2.07 25.25
CA THR A 71 27.50 -2.45 26.65
C THR A 71 26.01 -2.47 26.99
N TYR A 72 25.62 -3.27 27.97
CA TYR A 72 24.21 -3.52 28.30
C TYR A 72 23.94 -3.45 29.81
N ASP A 73 22.72 -3.06 30.16
CA ASP A 73 22.21 -3.14 31.52
C ASP A 73 21.73 -4.56 31.88
N SER A 74 21.37 -4.77 33.15
CA SER A 74 20.88 -6.09 33.63
C SER A 74 19.54 -6.56 33.03
N ARG A 75 18.82 -5.69 32.30
CA ARG A 75 17.58 -6.00 31.59
C ARG A 75 17.81 -6.24 30.09
N GLY A 76 19.03 -6.04 29.60
CA GLY A 76 19.39 -6.17 28.19
C GLY A 76 19.20 -4.89 27.37
N ASN A 77 18.99 -3.74 28.03
CA ASN A 77 18.99 -2.45 27.34
C ASN A 77 20.43 -2.05 27.03
N VAL A 78 20.69 -1.49 25.84
CA VAL A 78 22.01 -0.95 25.47
C VAL A 78 22.33 0.25 26.34
N LEU A 79 23.53 0.37 26.89
CA LEU A 79 23.96 1.54 27.67
C LEU A 79 24.92 2.43 26.90
N SER A 80 25.77 1.82 26.07
CA SER A 80 26.66 2.54 25.17
C SER A 80 27.00 1.66 23.97
N SER A 81 27.32 2.29 22.85
CA SER A 81 27.97 1.66 21.70
C SER A 81 29.13 2.54 21.30
N SER A 82 30.30 1.98 21.02
CA SER A 82 31.41 2.75 20.47
C SER A 82 31.95 2.05 19.25
N PHE A 83 32.51 2.82 18.31
CA PHE A 83 33.30 2.28 17.22
C PHE A 83 34.58 3.08 17.04
N GLU A 84 35.61 2.42 16.55
CA GLU A 84 36.88 2.99 16.10
C GLU A 84 37.17 2.37 14.73
N PHE A 85 37.64 3.18 13.79
CA PHE A 85 37.99 2.76 12.44
C PHE A 85 39.25 3.48 11.96
N THR A 86 40.15 2.74 11.32
CA THR A 86 41.38 3.27 10.74
C THR A 86 41.62 2.67 9.37
N GLU A 87 42.10 3.46 8.42
CA GLU A 87 42.62 3.01 7.12
C GLU A 87 44.04 3.54 6.92
N ASP A 88 44.93 2.68 6.44
CA ASP A 88 46.30 2.98 6.00
C ASP A 88 46.37 2.58 4.51
N LEU A 89 46.34 3.59 3.63
CA LEU A 89 46.22 3.44 2.18
C LEU A 89 47.58 3.24 1.49
N ASP A 90 48.68 3.55 2.17
CA ASP A 90 50.03 3.44 1.61
C ASP A 90 50.90 2.34 2.26
N GLY A 91 50.37 1.69 3.30
CA GLY A 91 50.98 0.55 3.96
C GLY A 91 52.20 0.90 4.79
N ASP A 92 52.42 2.18 5.12
CA ASP A 92 53.58 2.62 5.89
C ASP A 92 53.47 2.34 7.41
N GLY A 93 52.28 1.91 7.85
CA GLY A 93 51.94 1.60 9.23
C GLY A 93 51.40 2.80 10.02
N VAL A 94 51.13 3.93 9.36
CA VAL A 94 50.43 5.11 9.91
C VAL A 94 49.09 5.24 9.18
N PRO A 95 47.96 5.25 9.90
CA PRO A 95 46.66 5.48 9.26
C PRO A 95 46.58 6.84 8.55
N ASP A 96 46.02 6.85 7.33
CA ASP A 96 45.65 8.03 6.54
C ASP A 96 44.24 8.54 6.87
N TYR A 97 43.40 7.70 7.46
CA TYR A 97 42.05 8.06 7.89
C TYR A 97 41.76 7.42 9.23
N ILE A 98 41.27 8.22 10.18
CA ILE A 98 40.86 7.75 11.51
C ILE A 98 39.47 8.30 11.78
N SER A 99 38.55 7.45 12.23
CA SER A 99 37.28 7.93 12.77
C SER A 99 36.86 7.11 13.96
N ASP A 100 36.19 7.75 14.91
CA ASP A 100 35.59 7.08 16.03
C ASP A 100 34.26 7.73 16.39
N GLY A 101 33.46 6.98 17.14
CA GLY A 101 32.21 7.51 17.64
C GLY A 101 31.68 6.74 18.82
N THR A 102 30.87 7.43 19.62
CA THR A 102 30.27 6.87 20.82
C THR A 102 28.80 7.26 20.93
N ASP A 103 27.94 6.25 21.08
CA ASP A 103 26.57 6.39 21.50
C ASP A 103 26.45 6.11 23.00
N ALA A 104 25.63 6.88 23.71
CA ALA A 104 25.26 6.64 25.10
C ALA A 104 23.76 6.70 25.30
N TYR A 105 23.22 5.77 26.10
CA TYR A 105 21.79 5.63 26.34
C TYR A 105 21.49 5.53 27.83
N THR A 106 20.45 6.22 28.29
CA THR A 106 19.99 6.12 29.68
C THR A 106 18.50 5.76 29.74
N TYR A 107 18.09 5.03 30.78
CA TYR A 107 16.71 4.55 30.91
C TYR A 107 16.18 4.76 32.32
N ASP A 108 14.85 4.87 32.43
CA ASP A 108 14.17 4.82 33.71
C ASP A 108 14.09 3.39 34.26
N ASN A 109 13.52 3.23 35.45
CA ASN A 109 13.39 1.92 36.10
C ASN A 109 12.42 0.95 35.40
N ARG A 110 11.62 1.44 34.44
CA ARG A 110 10.64 0.68 33.65
C ARG A 110 11.17 0.32 32.25
N GLY A 111 12.32 0.87 31.85
CA GLY A 111 12.93 0.64 30.55
C GLY A 111 12.55 1.68 29.51
N ASN A 112 11.96 2.82 29.91
CA ASN A 112 11.74 3.93 28.99
C ASN A 112 13.06 4.69 28.80
N LEU A 113 13.41 5.03 27.56
CA LEU A 113 14.63 5.79 27.20
C LEU A 113 14.53 7.21 27.75
N LEU A 114 15.48 7.66 28.56
CA LEU A 114 15.53 9.02 29.10
C LEU A 114 16.45 9.95 28.31
N SER A 115 17.50 9.41 27.69
CA SER A 115 18.38 10.15 26.81
C SER A 115 19.13 9.22 25.86
N SER A 116 19.41 9.70 24.66
CA SER A 116 20.41 9.17 23.74
C SER A 116 21.36 10.29 23.38
N SER A 117 22.65 10.02 23.26
CA SER A 117 23.60 10.97 22.69
C SER A 117 24.57 10.23 21.80
N PHE A 118 25.07 10.90 20.77
CA PHE A 118 26.16 10.42 19.95
C PHE A 118 27.23 11.49 19.81
N GLU A 119 28.47 11.04 19.72
CA GLU A 119 29.65 11.84 19.37
C GLU A 119 30.37 11.10 18.25
N PHE A 120 30.87 11.84 17.26
CA PHE A 120 31.64 11.33 16.13
C PHE A 120 32.76 12.31 15.82
N GLU A 121 33.95 11.78 15.60
CA GLU A 121 35.14 12.53 15.19
C GLU A 121 35.81 11.81 14.01
N ALA A 122 36.35 12.57 13.06
CA ALA A 122 37.17 12.04 11.98
C ALA A 122 38.38 12.94 11.69
N ASP A 123 39.53 12.30 11.53
CA ASP A 123 40.77 12.83 10.96
C ASP A 123 40.85 12.26 9.53
N GLU A 124 40.48 13.09 8.54
CA GLU A 124 40.32 12.68 7.15
C GLU A 124 41.65 12.63 6.39
N ASP A 125 42.69 13.29 6.89
CA ASP A 125 44.01 13.37 6.26
C ASP A 125 45.16 12.67 7.01
N GLY A 126 44.87 12.10 8.18
CA GLY A 126 45.77 11.29 8.99
C GLY A 126 46.88 12.11 9.66
N ASP A 127 46.75 13.44 9.74
CA ASP A 127 47.79 14.30 10.31
C ASP A 127 47.77 14.35 11.85
N GLY A 128 46.72 13.79 12.46
CA GLY A 128 46.51 13.67 13.89
C GLY A 128 45.69 14.81 14.51
N ASP A 129 45.24 15.79 13.71
CA ASP A 129 44.21 16.76 14.08
C ASP A 129 42.83 16.30 13.54
N VAL A 130 41.75 16.67 14.22
CA VAL A 130 40.38 16.27 13.84
C VAL A 130 39.83 17.27 12.82
N ASP A 131 39.35 16.76 11.69
CA ASP A 131 38.77 17.56 10.61
C ASP A 131 37.26 17.75 10.75
N VAL A 132 36.56 16.72 11.22
CA VAL A 132 35.10 16.72 11.31
C VAL A 132 34.65 16.27 12.69
N THR A 133 33.74 17.02 13.30
CA THR A 133 33.03 16.58 14.50
C THR A 133 31.52 16.66 14.31
N ARG A 134 30.81 15.66 14.82
CA ARG A 134 29.35 15.65 14.89
C ARG A 134 28.90 15.19 16.25
N SER A 135 27.92 15.88 16.82
CA SER A 135 27.32 15.45 18.08
C SER A 135 25.83 15.65 18.08
N GLY A 136 25.12 14.82 18.81
CA GLY A 136 23.70 15.00 19.03
C GLY A 136 23.23 14.46 20.36
N THR A 137 22.15 15.03 20.88
CA THR A 137 21.54 14.59 22.14
C THR A 137 20.03 14.64 22.05
N ASP A 138 19.40 13.49 22.30
CA ASP A 138 17.99 13.40 22.61
C ASP A 138 17.76 13.32 24.11
N ALA A 139 16.70 13.96 24.61
CA ALA A 139 16.23 13.77 25.97
C ALA A 139 14.71 13.59 26.01
N TYR A 140 14.25 12.70 26.88
CA TYR A 140 12.84 12.34 27.01
C TYR A 140 12.41 12.34 28.48
N THR A 141 11.19 12.80 28.74
CA THR A 141 10.56 12.68 30.06
C THR A 141 9.21 12.02 29.97
N TYR A 142 8.80 11.29 31.01
CA TYR A 142 7.54 10.54 31.01
C TYR A 142 6.77 10.76 32.30
N ASP A 143 5.46 10.59 32.22
CA ASP A 143 4.60 10.54 33.39
C ASP A 143 4.70 9.19 34.13
N ASN A 144 3.96 9.07 35.24
CA ASN A 144 3.94 7.84 36.03
C ASN A 144 3.24 6.66 35.35
N ARG A 145 2.73 6.79 34.13
CA ARG A 145 2.10 5.73 33.32
C ARG A 145 2.96 5.34 32.11
N GLY A 146 4.00 6.12 31.80
CA GLY A 146 4.86 5.92 30.64
C GLY A 146 4.44 6.74 29.43
N ASN A 147 3.54 7.71 29.58
CA ASN A 147 3.22 8.66 28.51
C ASN A 147 4.34 9.71 28.42
N LEU A 148 4.81 10.02 27.21
CA LEU A 148 5.88 10.97 26.95
C LEU A 148 5.43 12.39 27.29
N LEU A 149 6.08 13.10 28.21
CA LEU A 149 5.74 14.48 28.58
C LEU A 149 6.54 15.53 27.82
N SER A 150 7.79 15.22 27.49
CA SER A 150 8.64 16.09 26.68
C SER A 150 9.69 15.30 25.93
N SER A 151 10.09 15.81 24.76
CA SER A 151 11.25 15.38 23.98
C SER A 151 12.08 16.59 23.62
N SER A 152 13.40 16.46 23.54
CA SER A 152 14.28 17.48 22.96
C SER A 152 15.38 16.82 22.16
N PHE A 153 15.81 17.49 21.10
CA PHE A 153 16.91 17.11 20.24
C PHE A 153 17.83 18.32 20.06
N GLU A 154 19.13 18.08 20.11
CA GLU A 154 20.18 19.05 19.80
C GLU A 154 21.18 18.34 18.89
N PHE A 155 21.65 19.02 17.85
CA PHE A 155 22.65 18.53 16.91
C PHE A 155 23.62 19.64 16.54
N THR A 156 24.89 19.26 16.40
CA THR A 156 25.96 20.13 15.93
C THR A 156 26.86 19.38 14.97
N GLU A 157 27.31 20.07 13.93
CA GLU A 157 28.33 19.59 13.00
C GLU A 157 29.35 20.71 12.75
N ASP A 158 30.63 20.36 12.85
CA ASP A 158 31.80 21.18 12.55
C ASP A 158 32.57 20.43 11.47
N GLN A 159 32.58 20.95 10.24
CA GLN A 159 33.18 20.30 9.06
C GLN A 159 34.61 20.76 8.79
N ASP A 160 35.11 21.77 9.50
CA ASP A 160 36.46 22.30 9.29
C ASP A 160 37.39 22.14 10.51
N GLY A 161 36.88 21.55 11.59
CA GLY A 161 37.63 21.17 12.78
C GLY A 161 38.11 22.37 13.59
N ASP A 162 37.58 23.57 13.35
CA ASP A 162 38.02 24.79 14.03
C ASP A 162 37.45 24.93 15.46
N GLY A 163 36.51 24.06 15.83
CA GLY A 163 35.83 24.00 17.11
C GLY A 163 34.59 24.88 17.20
N VAL A 164 34.13 25.47 16.09
CA VAL A 164 32.87 26.19 15.95
C VAL A 164 31.95 25.41 15.01
N PRO A 165 30.76 24.97 15.44
CA PRO A 165 29.83 24.29 14.55
C PRO A 165 29.41 25.16 13.36
N ASP A 166 29.46 24.57 12.16
CA ASP A 166 28.93 25.13 10.92
C ASP A 166 27.41 24.96 10.82
N LEU A 167 26.88 23.89 11.43
CA LEU A 167 25.47 23.54 11.41
C LEU A 167 25.01 23.24 12.83
N THR A 168 23.91 23.87 13.23
CA THR A 168 23.21 23.51 14.46
C THR A 168 21.72 23.32 14.22
N SER A 169 21.14 22.30 14.85
CA SER A 169 19.71 22.05 14.79
C SER A 169 19.18 21.72 16.18
N SER A 170 18.00 22.24 16.52
CA SER A 170 17.35 21.93 17.79
C SER A 170 15.87 21.65 17.58
N ALA A 171 15.32 20.75 18.40
CA ALA A 171 13.90 20.49 18.43
C ALA A 171 13.40 20.31 19.86
N THR A 172 12.19 20.79 20.16
CA THR A 172 11.53 20.49 21.44
C THR A 172 10.07 20.10 21.23
N GLY A 173 9.65 19.05 21.93
CA GLY A 173 8.28 18.55 21.95
C GLY A 173 7.74 18.55 23.38
N ASN A 174 6.51 18.99 23.59
CA ASN A 174 5.83 18.92 24.89
C ASN A 174 4.43 18.36 24.73
N TYR A 175 4.03 17.48 25.65
CA TYR A 175 2.76 16.77 25.60
C TYR A 175 2.07 16.78 26.97
N THR A 176 0.74 16.86 26.95
CA THR A 176 -0.07 16.67 28.16
C THR A 176 -1.16 15.65 27.91
N TYR A 177 -1.63 14.97 28.95
CA TYR A 177 -2.62 13.91 28.85
C TYR A 177 -3.69 14.04 29.93
N ASP A 178 -4.86 13.49 29.64
CA ASP A 178 -5.92 13.30 30.61
C ASP A 178 -5.62 12.12 31.56
N ASN A 179 -6.54 11.87 32.49
CA ASN A 179 -6.42 10.77 33.44
C ASN A 179 -6.65 9.37 32.84
N ARG A 180 -6.84 9.23 31.53
CA ARG A 180 -6.96 7.97 30.80
C ARG A 180 -5.78 7.73 29.86
N GLY A 181 -4.95 8.74 29.63
CA GLY A 181 -3.82 8.68 28.70
C GLY A 181 -4.17 9.19 27.31
N ASN A 182 -5.31 9.87 27.14
CA ASN A 182 -5.60 10.60 25.91
C ASN A 182 -4.81 11.91 25.93
N GLU A 183 -4.13 12.23 24.84
CA GLU A 183 -3.39 13.49 24.70
C GLU A 183 -4.33 14.68 24.79
N LEU A 184 -3.96 15.77 25.45
CA LEU A 184 -4.77 16.99 25.56
C LEU A 184 -4.12 18.14 24.80
N THR A 185 -2.79 18.19 24.79
CA THR A 185 -2.03 19.20 24.06
C THR A 185 -0.73 18.59 23.56
N SER A 186 -0.29 19.01 22.37
CA SER A 186 1.08 18.86 21.88
C SER A 186 1.62 20.20 21.42
N SER A 187 2.92 20.40 21.57
CA SER A 187 3.64 21.49 20.91
C SER A 187 4.99 20.97 20.44
N PHE A 188 5.38 21.34 19.22
CA PHE A 188 6.68 21.03 18.65
C PHE A 188 7.30 22.32 18.12
N GLU A 189 8.60 22.51 18.35
CA GLU A 189 9.38 23.66 17.88
C GLU A 189 10.68 23.12 17.29
N PHE A 190 11.08 23.59 16.11
CA PHE A 190 12.33 23.22 15.45
C PHE A 190 13.03 24.46 14.92
N THR A 191 14.36 24.45 14.98
CA THR A 191 15.23 25.47 14.39
C THR A 191 16.45 24.80 13.77
N GLU A 192 16.92 25.34 12.67
CA GLU A 192 18.17 24.96 12.02
C GLU A 192 18.92 26.23 11.58
N ASP A 193 20.21 26.27 11.90
CA ASP A 193 21.18 27.31 11.55
C ASP A 193 22.27 26.62 10.72
N GLN A 194 22.28 26.84 9.40
CA GLN A 194 23.13 26.16 8.43
C GLN A 194 24.45 26.88 8.17
N ASP A 195 24.62 28.11 8.69
CA ASP A 195 25.83 28.90 8.52
C ASP A 195 26.60 29.16 9.82
N GLY A 196 26.08 28.67 10.95
CA GLY A 196 26.72 28.71 12.26
C GLY A 196 26.79 30.12 12.85
N ASP A 197 26.03 31.09 12.31
CA ASP A 197 26.08 32.48 12.76
C ASP A 197 25.27 32.75 14.05
N GLY A 198 24.50 31.75 14.50
CA GLY A 198 23.65 31.77 15.68
C GLY A 198 22.22 32.28 15.41
N VAL A 199 21.85 32.49 14.15
CA VAL A 199 20.48 32.82 13.70
C VAL A 199 19.95 31.65 12.87
N PRO A 200 18.80 31.07 13.24
CA PRO A 200 18.21 30.01 12.42
C PRO A 200 17.84 30.50 11.02
N ASP A 201 18.25 29.76 10.00
CA ASP A 201 17.83 29.90 8.60
C ASP A 201 16.46 29.27 8.32
N TYR A 202 16.05 28.33 9.19
CA TYR A 202 14.80 27.63 9.07
C TYR A 202 14.20 27.38 10.45
N ALA A 203 12.90 27.68 10.61
CA ALA A 203 12.19 27.39 11.83
C ALA A 203 10.74 27.00 11.57
N TYR A 204 10.21 26.08 12.38
CA TYR A 204 8.78 25.85 12.42
C TYR A 204 8.29 25.52 13.83
N ARG A 205 6.99 25.72 14.02
CA ARG A 205 6.28 25.38 15.24
C ARG A 205 4.94 24.78 14.91
N SER A 206 4.57 23.74 15.66
CA SER A 206 3.27 23.11 15.59
C SER A 206 2.65 23.05 16.98
N THR A 207 1.36 23.32 17.09
CA THR A 207 0.60 23.07 18.33
C THR A 207 -0.69 22.33 18.03
N GLY A 208 -1.01 21.35 18.87
CA GLY A 208 -2.25 20.57 18.81
C GLY A 208 -2.99 20.69 20.13
N ASN A 209 -4.32 20.83 20.08
CA ASN A 209 -5.18 20.78 21.26
C ASN A 209 -6.31 19.80 21.02
N TYR A 210 -6.59 18.92 21.99
CA TYR A 210 -7.54 17.84 21.87
C TYR A 210 -8.52 17.82 23.03
N THR A 211 -9.76 17.46 22.74
CA THR A 211 -10.79 17.25 23.76
C THR A 211 -11.53 15.94 23.50
N TYR A 212 -12.03 15.32 24.57
CA TYR A 212 -12.68 14.00 24.50
C TYR A 212 -13.95 13.97 25.32
N ASP A 213 -14.86 13.08 24.93
CA ASP A 213 -16.03 12.75 25.72
C ASP A 213 -15.67 11.82 26.91
N ASN A 214 -16.68 11.49 27.72
CA ASN A 214 -16.51 10.59 28.86
C ASN A 214 -16.23 9.12 28.48
N ARG A 215 -16.20 8.75 27.20
CA ARG A 215 -15.88 7.41 26.70
C ARG A 215 -14.48 7.37 26.07
N GLY A 216 -13.87 8.53 25.83
CA GLY A 216 -12.57 8.65 25.16
C GLY A 216 -12.70 8.85 23.66
N ASN A 217 -13.88 9.17 23.15
CA ASN A 217 -14.03 9.60 21.77
C ASN A 217 -13.61 11.07 21.66
N GLU A 218 -12.82 11.42 20.66
CA GLU A 218 -12.36 12.78 20.41
C GLU A 218 -13.54 13.69 20.02
N LEU A 219 -13.70 14.85 20.65
CA LEU A 219 -14.74 15.82 20.33
C LEU A 219 -14.22 16.95 19.44
N THR A 220 -12.97 17.36 19.65
CA THR A 220 -12.33 18.44 18.90
C THR A 220 -10.83 18.20 18.88
N SER A 221 -10.19 18.43 17.72
CA SER A 221 -8.76 18.65 17.60
C SER A 221 -8.50 19.93 16.81
N SER A 222 -7.63 20.80 17.32
CA SER A 222 -7.24 22.03 16.63
C SER A 222 -5.72 22.09 16.49
N PHE A 223 -5.24 22.41 15.29
CA PHE A 223 -3.84 22.50 14.94
C PHE A 223 -3.49 23.91 14.48
N GLU A 224 -2.34 24.41 14.91
CA GLU A 224 -1.69 25.60 14.36
C GLU A 224 -0.28 25.20 13.96
N PHE A 225 0.10 25.45 12.71
CA PHE A 225 1.44 25.25 12.19
C PHE A 225 1.95 26.57 11.64
N THR A 226 3.16 26.95 12.05
CA THR A 226 3.84 28.16 11.62
C THR A 226 5.22 27.80 11.08
N GLU A 227 5.61 28.32 9.92
CA GLU A 227 6.89 28.02 9.27
C GLU A 227 7.55 29.31 8.75
N ASP A 228 8.85 29.44 9.00
CA ASP A 228 9.74 30.50 8.52
C ASP A 228 10.80 29.82 7.64
N PRO A 229 10.53 29.67 6.33
CA PRO A 229 11.36 28.88 5.44
C PRO A 229 12.64 29.60 4.98
N ASP A 230 12.74 30.91 5.20
CA ASP A 230 13.89 31.73 4.78
C ASP A 230 14.61 32.46 5.93
N GLY A 231 14.19 32.20 7.18
CA GLY A 231 14.84 32.69 8.39
C GLY A 231 14.68 34.20 8.59
N ASP A 232 13.71 34.83 7.91
CA ASP A 232 13.54 36.28 7.94
C ASP A 232 12.72 36.77 9.16
N GLY A 233 12.13 35.82 9.90
CA GLY A 233 11.31 36.05 11.08
C GLY A 233 9.82 36.26 10.79
N VAL A 234 9.38 36.11 9.53
CA VAL A 234 7.98 36.10 9.11
C VAL A 234 7.54 34.66 8.92
N PHE A 235 6.48 34.29 9.63
CA PHE A 235 5.99 32.91 9.62
C PHE A 235 4.72 32.81 8.80
N ALA A 236 4.71 31.97 7.78
CA ALA A 236 3.48 31.47 7.19
C ALA A 236 2.70 30.70 8.26
N ILE A 237 1.37 30.81 8.26
CA ILE A 237 0.51 30.19 9.27
C ILE A 237 -0.57 29.35 8.60
N SER A 238 -0.77 28.14 9.11
CA SER A 238 -1.95 27.34 8.82
C SER A 238 -2.65 26.94 10.11
N ARG A 239 -3.97 27.03 10.13
CA ARG A 239 -4.78 26.53 11.25
C ARG A 239 -5.84 25.59 10.74
N SER A 240 -6.14 24.58 11.53
CA SER A 240 -7.26 23.69 11.25
C SER A 240 -7.95 23.22 12.52
N THR A 241 -9.24 22.90 12.41
CA THR A 241 -10.04 22.36 13.51
C THR A 241 -10.95 21.26 13.02
N ASN A 242 -10.80 20.06 13.59
CA ASN A 242 -11.78 18.98 13.48
C ASN A 242 -12.77 19.04 14.64
N THR A 243 -14.05 18.83 14.37
CA THR A 243 -15.08 18.66 15.41
C THR A 243 -15.92 17.43 15.13
N TYR A 244 -16.19 16.64 16.18
CA TYR A 244 -16.95 15.41 16.09
C TYR A 244 -18.13 15.41 17.08
N THR A 245 -19.23 14.82 16.66
CA THR A 245 -20.30 14.40 17.58
C THR A 245 -20.61 12.93 17.39
N TYR A 246 -21.11 12.27 18.43
CA TYR A 246 -21.36 10.83 18.42
C TYR A 246 -22.73 10.47 18.97
N ASP A 247 -23.24 9.34 18.51
CA ASP A 247 -24.38 8.69 19.12
C ASP A 247 -24.01 7.96 20.43
N ASN A 248 -25.01 7.34 21.06
CA ASN A 248 -24.81 6.58 22.30
C ASN A 248 -24.05 5.26 22.13
N ARG A 249 -23.64 4.87 20.91
CA ARG A 249 -22.83 3.69 20.60
C ARG A 249 -21.41 4.03 20.17
N GLY A 250 -21.12 5.31 19.93
CA GLY A 250 -19.83 5.78 19.45
C GLY A 250 -19.77 5.89 17.93
N ASN A 251 -20.90 5.83 17.23
CA ASN A 251 -20.95 6.15 15.80
C ASN A 251 -20.92 7.68 15.63
N VAL A 252 -20.15 8.19 14.67
CA VAL A 252 -20.04 9.63 14.38
C VAL A 252 -21.36 10.13 13.81
N LEU A 253 -21.95 11.17 14.38
CA LEU A 253 -23.16 11.82 13.86
C LEU A 253 -22.84 13.04 13.00
N THR A 254 -21.81 13.79 13.38
CA THR A 254 -21.32 14.92 12.59
C THR A 254 -19.80 14.95 12.65
N TYR A 255 -19.18 15.33 11.55
CA TYR A 255 -17.78 15.67 11.43
C TYR A 255 -17.69 17.02 10.73
N SER A 256 -16.85 17.92 11.21
CA SER A 256 -16.50 19.14 10.48
C SER A 256 -15.01 19.39 10.54
N PHE A 257 -14.44 19.82 9.43
CA PHE A 257 -13.06 20.24 9.30
C PHE A 257 -13.05 21.66 8.75
N GLU A 258 -12.49 22.59 9.51
CA GLU A 258 -12.36 24.00 9.14
C GLU A 258 -10.86 24.31 9.08
N TYR A 259 -10.41 25.03 8.05
CA TYR A 259 -9.01 25.42 7.92
C TYR A 259 -8.84 26.82 7.32
N GLU A 260 -7.69 27.43 7.61
CA GLU A 260 -7.27 28.75 7.11
C GLU A 260 -5.77 28.76 6.85
N TYR A 261 -5.36 29.55 5.85
CA TYR A 261 -3.96 29.77 5.47
C TYR A 261 -3.66 31.28 5.40
N ASP A 262 -2.48 31.66 5.90
CA ASP A 262 -1.84 32.98 5.82
C ASP A 262 -0.43 32.69 5.31
N GLU A 263 -0.25 32.67 3.99
CA GLU A 263 0.96 32.21 3.31
C GLU A 263 2.11 33.20 3.45
N ASP A 264 1.81 34.50 3.56
CA ASP A 264 2.80 35.56 3.66
C ASP A 264 3.07 36.04 5.10
N GLY A 265 2.35 35.50 6.08
CA GLY A 265 2.53 35.78 7.50
C GLY A 265 2.18 37.21 7.90
N ASP A 266 1.39 37.93 7.09
CA ASP A 266 1.04 39.32 7.36
C ASP A 266 -0.12 39.48 8.37
N GLY A 267 -0.75 38.36 8.75
CA GLY A 267 -1.86 38.28 9.69
C GLY A 267 -3.23 38.45 9.04
N VAL A 268 -3.30 38.50 7.71
CA VAL A 268 -4.51 38.39 6.90
C VAL A 268 -4.58 36.97 6.35
N VAL A 269 -5.78 36.40 6.37
CA VAL A 269 -6.00 35.06 5.83
C VAL A 269 -6.09 35.17 4.31
N ASP A 270 -5.33 34.35 3.61
CA ASP A 270 -5.30 34.26 2.14
C ASP A 270 -6.36 33.30 1.60
N SER A 271 -6.68 32.24 2.34
CA SER A 271 -7.73 31.30 1.94
C SER A 271 -8.32 30.55 3.14
N THR A 272 -9.57 30.12 3.01
CA THR A 272 -10.26 29.27 3.99
C THR A 272 -11.03 28.16 3.32
N GLY A 273 -11.31 27.11 4.09
CA GLY A 273 -12.24 26.08 3.64
C GLY A 273 -12.90 25.36 4.80
N ARG A 274 -14.02 24.73 4.47
CA ARG A 274 -14.83 23.99 5.41
C ARG A 274 -15.44 22.75 4.77
N ASP A 275 -15.19 21.62 5.40
CA ASP A 275 -15.89 20.37 5.14
C ASP A 275 -16.84 20.03 6.29
N MET A 276 -18.03 19.55 5.97
CA MET A 276 -19.00 19.06 6.94
C MET A 276 -19.67 17.78 6.47
N SER A 277 -19.58 16.73 7.30
CA SER A 277 -20.30 15.48 7.11
C SER A 277 -21.35 15.27 8.19
N THR A 278 -22.53 14.78 7.83
CA THR A 278 -23.54 14.34 8.80
C THR A 278 -24.02 12.92 8.50
N TYR A 279 -24.25 12.13 9.55
CA TYR A 279 -24.60 10.73 9.43
C TYR A 279 -25.79 10.37 10.30
N THR A 280 -26.61 9.44 9.82
CA THR A 280 -27.64 8.79 10.64
C THR A 280 -27.55 7.28 10.53
N TYR A 281 -27.97 6.57 11.59
CA TYR A 281 -27.86 5.12 11.65
C TYR A 281 -29.16 4.48 12.15
N ASP A 282 -29.35 3.23 11.76
CA ASP A 282 -30.39 2.38 12.30
C ASP A 282 -30.02 1.82 13.69
N ASN A 283 -30.95 1.07 14.29
CA ASN A 283 -30.74 0.45 15.60
C ASN A 283 -29.71 -0.69 15.61
N ARG A 284 -29.07 -1.04 14.50
CA ARG A 284 -27.98 -2.03 14.39
C ARG A 284 -26.64 -1.37 14.09
N GLY A 285 -26.63 -0.07 13.80
CA GLY A 285 -25.43 0.66 13.41
C GLY A 285 -25.20 0.64 11.90
N ASN A 286 -26.17 0.22 11.09
CA ASN A 286 -26.10 0.43 9.66
C ASN A 286 -26.42 1.89 9.38
N GLU A 287 -25.63 2.53 8.52
CA GLU A 287 -25.87 3.91 8.09
C GLU A 287 -27.21 4.01 7.34
N LEU A 288 -27.93 5.11 7.50
CA LEU A 288 -29.20 5.37 6.80
C LEU A 288 -29.08 6.57 5.87
N THR A 289 -28.33 7.58 6.29
CA THR A 289 -28.03 8.76 5.49
C THR A 289 -26.62 9.24 5.78
N SER A 290 -25.95 9.75 4.75
CA SER A 290 -24.75 10.58 4.86
C SER A 290 -24.98 11.85 4.03
N SER A 291 -24.57 12.99 4.53
CA SER A 291 -24.46 14.22 3.73
C SER A 291 -23.06 14.77 3.87
N PHE A 292 -22.52 15.35 2.81
CA PHE A 292 -21.26 16.07 2.79
C PHE A 292 -21.46 17.44 2.14
N GLU A 293 -20.85 18.46 2.71
CA GLU A 293 -20.83 19.83 2.18
C GLU A 293 -19.40 20.35 2.32
N SER A 294 -18.87 20.94 1.25
CA SER A 294 -17.54 21.54 1.20
C SER A 294 -17.64 22.95 0.63
N GLU A 295 -17.11 23.92 1.34
CA GLU A 295 -17.10 25.35 0.99
C GLU A 295 -15.64 25.82 0.92
N TYR A 296 -15.27 26.55 -0.14
CA TYR A 296 -13.93 27.11 -0.33
C TYR A 296 -14.00 28.62 -0.58
N ASP A 297 -13.10 29.37 0.03
CA ASP A 297 -12.85 30.80 -0.17
C ASP A 297 -11.36 30.94 -0.50
N GLU A 298 -11.05 31.12 -1.78
CA GLU A 298 -9.69 31.08 -2.32
C GLU A 298 -8.91 32.38 -2.08
N ASP A 299 -9.60 33.50 -1.81
CA ASP A 299 -8.99 34.82 -1.63
C ASP A 299 -9.09 35.39 -0.21
N GLY A 300 -9.72 34.64 0.69
CA GLY A 300 -9.82 34.94 2.11
C GLY A 300 -10.70 36.16 2.42
N ASP A 301 -11.54 36.61 1.47
CA ASP A 301 -12.37 37.78 1.65
C ASP A 301 -13.62 37.53 2.52
N GLY A 302 -13.86 36.26 2.87
CA GLY A 302 -14.98 35.77 3.68
C GLY A 302 -16.23 35.45 2.87
N VAL A 303 -16.14 35.41 1.54
CA VAL A 303 -17.18 34.94 0.63
C VAL A 303 -16.74 33.61 0.02
N THR A 304 -17.64 32.64 0.04
CA THR A 304 -17.40 31.33 -0.58
C THR A 304 -17.36 31.49 -2.10
N ASP A 305 -16.28 31.00 -2.70
CA ASP A 305 -16.06 30.98 -4.16
C ASP A 305 -16.64 29.72 -4.81
N SER A 306 -16.69 28.59 -4.10
CA SER A 306 -17.30 27.38 -4.62
C SER A 306 -17.89 26.51 -3.52
N THR A 307 -18.93 25.74 -3.87
CA THR A 307 -19.55 24.78 -2.97
C THR A 307 -19.79 23.45 -3.65
N TYR A 308 -19.51 22.37 -2.93
CA TYR A 308 -19.85 21.00 -3.32
C TYR A 308 -20.73 20.35 -2.27
N ARG A 309 -21.83 19.73 -2.69
CA ARG A 309 -22.73 18.99 -1.79
C ARG A 309 -22.96 17.59 -2.29
N SER A 310 -23.07 16.65 -1.36
CA SER A 310 -23.58 15.32 -1.68
C SER A 310 -24.48 14.78 -0.58
N THR A 311 -25.49 14.01 -0.95
CA THR A 311 -26.36 13.31 -0.01
C THR A 311 -26.55 11.87 -0.47
N SER A 312 -26.26 10.93 0.43
CA SER A 312 -26.46 9.49 0.24
C SER A 312 -27.52 8.95 1.18
N THR A 313 -28.36 8.04 0.69
CA THR A 313 -29.39 7.35 1.49
C THR A 313 -29.34 5.85 1.28
N TYR A 314 -29.54 5.10 2.36
CA TYR A 314 -29.43 3.65 2.38
C TYR A 314 -30.65 3.03 3.04
N THR A 315 -31.08 1.87 2.53
CA THR A 315 -32.10 1.05 3.19
C THR A 315 -31.64 -0.39 3.31
N TYR A 316 -32.12 -1.10 4.34
CA TYR A 316 -31.69 -2.47 4.65
C TYR A 316 -32.87 -3.35 5.01
N ASP A 317 -32.70 -4.64 4.77
CA ASP A 317 -33.61 -5.66 5.27
C ASP A 317 -33.37 -5.99 6.76
N ASN A 318 -34.20 -6.86 7.31
CA ASN A 318 -34.09 -7.30 8.71
C ASN A 318 -32.87 -8.17 9.01
N ARG A 319 -31.99 -8.45 8.05
CA ARG A 319 -30.73 -9.19 8.22
C ARG A 319 -29.50 -8.29 8.04
N GLY A 320 -29.70 -7.05 7.58
CA GLY A 320 -28.63 -6.10 7.29
C GLY A 320 -28.15 -6.17 5.84
N ASN A 321 -28.89 -6.84 4.94
CA ASN A 321 -28.60 -6.74 3.52
C ASN A 321 -29.16 -5.40 3.00
N GLN A 322 -28.36 -4.66 2.24
CA GLN A 322 -28.76 -3.38 1.66
C GLN A 322 -29.81 -3.59 0.58
N LEU A 323 -30.95 -2.89 0.65
CA LEU A 323 -32.04 -2.97 -0.31
C LEU A 323 -32.00 -1.84 -1.34
N SER A 324 -31.50 -0.67 -0.96
CA SER A 324 -31.31 0.44 -1.87
C SER A 324 -30.16 1.34 -1.43
N TYR A 325 -29.61 2.04 -2.41
CA TYR A 325 -28.70 3.17 -2.26
C TYR A 325 -29.15 4.26 -3.21
N ALA A 326 -29.09 5.51 -2.79
CA ALA A 326 -29.22 6.63 -3.70
C ALA A 326 -28.28 7.76 -3.28
N SER A 327 -27.52 8.31 -4.21
CA SER A 327 -26.67 9.50 -4.03
C SER A 327 -27.08 10.60 -4.98
N GLU A 328 -26.93 11.83 -4.50
CA GLU A 328 -27.14 13.07 -5.25
C GLU A 328 -25.94 13.97 -4.98
N TYR A 329 -25.41 14.57 -6.03
CA TYR A 329 -24.26 15.47 -6.03
C TYR A 329 -24.66 16.79 -6.65
N GLU A 330 -24.22 17.89 -6.06
CA GLU A 330 -24.49 19.25 -6.54
C GLU A 330 -23.18 20.04 -6.48
N TYR A 331 -22.91 20.81 -7.54
CA TYR A 331 -21.74 21.67 -7.63
C TYR A 331 -22.12 23.10 -8.02
N ASP A 332 -21.57 24.06 -7.31
CA ASP A 332 -21.72 25.51 -7.49
C ASP A 332 -20.30 26.06 -7.62
N GLU A 333 -19.88 26.33 -8.86
CA GLU A 333 -18.49 26.69 -9.23
C GLU A 333 -18.13 28.13 -8.87
N ASP A 334 -19.12 29.01 -8.81
CA ASP A 334 -18.92 30.46 -8.60
C ASP A 334 -19.45 30.98 -7.26
N GLY A 335 -19.98 30.08 -6.43
CA GLY A 335 -20.41 30.37 -5.07
C GLY A 335 -21.63 31.29 -5.01
N ASP A 336 -22.37 31.45 -6.11
CA ASP A 336 -23.51 32.36 -6.17
C ASP A 336 -24.79 31.78 -5.52
N GLY A 337 -24.74 30.51 -5.14
CA GLY A 337 -25.82 29.76 -4.51
C GLY A 337 -26.81 29.12 -5.50
N VAL A 338 -26.52 29.18 -6.79
CA VAL A 338 -27.19 28.43 -7.85
C VAL A 338 -26.31 27.24 -8.21
N VAL A 339 -26.93 26.07 -8.32
CA VAL A 339 -26.22 24.85 -8.70
C VAL A 339 -25.96 24.89 -10.21
N ASP A 340 -24.71 24.69 -10.60
CA ASP A 340 -24.27 24.64 -11.99
C ASP A 340 -24.41 23.24 -12.60
N SER A 341 -24.25 22.19 -11.80
CA SER A 341 -24.40 20.81 -12.26
C SER A 341 -24.87 19.86 -11.15
N THR A 342 -25.59 18.82 -11.54
CA THR A 342 -26.02 17.76 -10.63
C THR A 342 -25.79 16.37 -11.20
N SER A 343 -25.60 15.40 -10.31
CA SER A 343 -25.61 13.99 -10.70
C SER A 343 -26.33 13.15 -9.65
N ARG A 344 -26.97 12.07 -10.11
CA ARG A 344 -27.79 11.22 -9.26
C ARG A 344 -27.60 9.77 -9.59
N ASP A 345 -27.27 8.97 -8.59
CA ASP A 345 -27.19 7.52 -8.72
C ASP A 345 -28.24 6.83 -7.84
N ILE A 346 -28.85 5.77 -8.35
CA ILE A 346 -29.79 4.92 -7.61
C ILE A 346 -29.46 3.45 -7.87
N SER A 347 -29.22 2.70 -6.79
CA SER A 347 -29.12 1.24 -6.83
C SER A 347 -30.24 0.58 -6.04
N THR A 348 -30.81 -0.51 -6.56
CA THR A 348 -31.76 -1.35 -5.80
C THR A 348 -31.40 -2.82 -5.85
N TYR A 349 -31.63 -3.52 -4.74
CA TYR A 349 -31.25 -4.92 -4.58
C TYR A 349 -32.38 -5.75 -3.98
N THR A 350 -32.49 -7.00 -4.42
CA THR A 350 -33.37 -7.98 -3.77
C THR A 350 -32.61 -9.25 -3.44
N TYR A 351 -33.05 -9.97 -2.40
CA TYR A 351 -32.37 -11.18 -1.92
C TYR A 351 -33.35 -12.30 -1.64
N ASP A 352 -32.85 -13.53 -1.72
CA ASP A 352 -33.57 -14.71 -1.26
C ASP A 352 -33.50 -14.87 0.27
N ASN A 353 -34.18 -15.89 0.78
CA ASN A 353 -34.20 -16.21 2.22
C ASN A 353 -32.86 -16.70 2.79
N ARG A 354 -31.81 -16.81 2.00
CA ARG A 354 -30.45 -17.17 2.43
C ARG A 354 -29.47 -16.01 2.31
N GLY A 355 -29.90 -14.89 1.73
CA GLY A 355 -29.06 -13.72 1.49
C GLY A 355 -28.34 -13.77 0.14
N ASN A 356 -28.73 -14.66 -0.78
CA ASN A 356 -28.23 -14.60 -2.16
C ASN A 356 -28.98 -13.49 -2.90
N GLN A 357 -28.26 -12.61 -3.60
CA GLN A 357 -28.84 -11.50 -4.36
C GLN A 357 -29.61 -12.04 -5.56
N LEU A 358 -30.88 -11.67 -5.71
CA LEU A 358 -31.74 -12.08 -6.81
C LEU A 358 -31.77 -11.05 -7.94
N THR A 359 -31.74 -9.76 -7.60
CA THR A 359 -31.71 -8.68 -8.59
C THR A 359 -30.81 -7.53 -8.13
N SER A 360 -30.21 -6.84 -9.10
CA SER A 360 -29.60 -5.51 -8.96
C SER A 360 -30.21 -4.60 -10.01
N SER A 361 -30.42 -3.33 -9.72
CA SER A 361 -30.62 -2.30 -10.74
C SER A 361 -29.76 -1.10 -10.39
N PHE A 362 -29.29 -0.39 -11.41
CA PHE A 362 -28.54 0.85 -11.29
C PHE A 362 -29.12 1.86 -12.28
N GLU A 363 -29.21 3.12 -11.87
CA GLU A 363 -29.61 4.26 -12.68
C GLU A 363 -28.71 5.43 -12.31
N SER A 364 -28.13 6.11 -13.30
CA SER A 364 -27.27 7.28 -13.13
C SER A 364 -27.77 8.37 -14.08
N GLU A 365 -28.01 9.56 -13.54
CA GLU A 365 -28.48 10.74 -14.26
C GLU A 365 -27.45 11.87 -14.09
N TYR A 366 -27.16 12.60 -15.16
CA TYR A 366 -26.23 13.73 -15.15
C TYR A 366 -26.88 14.96 -15.80
N ASP A 367 -26.82 16.10 -15.14
CA ASP A 367 -27.36 17.40 -15.55
C ASP A 367 -26.20 18.41 -15.49
N GLU A 368 -25.65 18.75 -16.66
CA GLU A 368 -24.45 19.58 -16.81
C GLU A 368 -24.72 21.07 -16.61
N ASP A 369 -25.97 21.51 -16.73
CA ASP A 369 -26.33 22.93 -16.69
C ASP A 369 -27.21 23.32 -15.49
N GLY A 370 -27.52 22.35 -14.64
CA GLY A 370 -28.25 22.54 -13.39
C GLY A 370 -29.70 22.97 -13.59
N ASP A 371 -30.28 22.76 -14.79
CA ASP A 371 -31.64 23.19 -15.10
C ASP A 371 -32.73 22.26 -14.51
N GLY A 372 -32.31 21.11 -13.97
CA GLY A 372 -33.15 20.08 -13.37
C GLY A 372 -33.66 19.03 -14.36
N VAL A 373 -33.12 18.99 -15.58
CA VAL A 373 -33.34 17.96 -16.58
C VAL A 373 -32.01 17.26 -16.84
N ALA A 374 -31.99 15.93 -16.76
CA ALA A 374 -30.79 15.17 -17.07
C ALA A 374 -30.44 15.30 -18.57
N ASP A 375 -29.19 15.63 -18.85
CA ASP A 375 -28.58 15.63 -20.18
C ASP A 375 -28.19 14.24 -20.64
N SER A 376 -27.91 13.33 -19.70
CA SER A 376 -27.66 11.92 -20.02
C SER A 376 -28.16 10.99 -18.93
N THR A 377 -28.46 9.75 -19.30
CA THR A 377 -28.88 8.71 -18.36
C THR A 377 -28.30 7.35 -18.73
N TYR A 378 -27.80 6.64 -17.72
CA TYR A 378 -27.40 5.25 -17.83
C TYR A 378 -28.25 4.36 -16.92
N ARG A 379 -28.75 3.24 -17.44
CA ARG A 379 -29.44 2.23 -16.61
C ARG A 379 -28.86 0.85 -16.84
N SER A 380 -28.80 0.05 -15.78
CA SER A 380 -28.49 -1.36 -15.89
C SER A 380 -29.26 -2.22 -14.89
N SER A 381 -29.41 -3.51 -15.19
CA SER A 381 -30.04 -4.47 -14.30
C SER A 381 -29.44 -5.86 -14.40
N ASP A 382 -29.33 -6.51 -13.25
CA ASP A 382 -28.91 -7.89 -13.10
C ASP A 382 -30.04 -8.74 -12.52
N THR A 383 -30.20 -9.97 -13.01
CA THR A 383 -31.08 -10.97 -12.40
C THR A 383 -30.37 -12.31 -12.27
N TYR A 384 -30.45 -12.90 -11.07
CA TYR A 384 -29.83 -14.17 -10.73
C TYR A 384 -30.86 -15.19 -10.24
N THR A 385 -30.59 -16.47 -10.52
CA THR A 385 -31.30 -17.57 -9.85
C THR A 385 -30.31 -18.57 -9.27
N TYR A 386 -30.71 -19.28 -8.21
CA TYR A 386 -29.84 -20.20 -7.49
C TYR A 386 -30.51 -21.55 -7.24
N ASP A 387 -29.69 -22.58 -7.11
CA ASP A 387 -30.12 -23.88 -6.62
C ASP A 387 -30.27 -23.90 -5.09
N ASN A 388 -30.75 -25.04 -4.56
CA ASN A 388 -30.92 -25.25 -3.12
C ASN A 388 -29.61 -25.31 -2.32
N ARG A 389 -28.44 -25.11 -2.92
CA ARG A 389 -27.13 -25.05 -2.27
C ARG A 389 -26.49 -23.66 -2.39
N GLY A 390 -27.10 -22.75 -3.13
CA GLY A 390 -26.57 -21.41 -3.39
C GLY A 390 -25.67 -21.35 -4.63
N ASN A 391 -25.69 -22.37 -5.50
CA ASN A 391 -24.98 -22.28 -6.78
C ASN A 391 -25.85 -21.50 -7.77
N GLN A 392 -25.27 -20.53 -8.48
CA GLN A 392 -25.98 -19.68 -9.46
C GLN A 392 -26.36 -20.47 -10.71
N LEU A 393 -27.65 -20.61 -10.98
CA LEU A 393 -28.17 -21.35 -12.13
C LEU A 393 -28.28 -20.47 -13.38
N THR A 394 -28.67 -19.21 -13.22
CA THR A 394 -28.84 -18.28 -14.33
C THR A 394 -28.36 -16.89 -13.97
N TYR A 395 -28.00 -16.13 -15.00
CA TYR A 395 -27.72 -14.71 -14.96
C TYR A 395 -28.37 -14.02 -16.16
N SER A 396 -28.82 -12.78 -15.97
CA SER A 396 -29.27 -11.88 -17.02
C SER A 396 -28.77 -10.49 -16.67
N TYR A 397 -28.15 -9.82 -17.64
CA TYR A 397 -27.69 -8.44 -17.59
C TYR A 397 -28.36 -7.67 -18.73
N GLU A 398 -28.81 -6.46 -18.43
CA GLU A 398 -29.28 -5.53 -19.44
C GLU A 398 -28.75 -4.14 -19.08
N SER A 399 -28.31 -3.37 -20.07
CA SER A 399 -27.97 -1.95 -19.91
C SER A 399 -28.45 -1.11 -21.08
N GLU A 400 -28.72 0.15 -20.81
CA GLU A 400 -29.10 1.18 -21.77
C GLU A 400 -28.39 2.49 -21.45
N TYR A 401 -28.07 3.25 -22.49
CA TYR A 401 -27.44 4.57 -22.37
C TYR A 401 -28.18 5.55 -23.28
N ASP A 402 -28.54 6.69 -22.72
CA ASP A 402 -29.25 7.81 -23.34
C ASP A 402 -28.30 9.02 -23.21
N GLU A 403 -27.63 9.37 -24.30
CA GLU A 403 -26.57 10.39 -24.34
C GLU A 403 -27.11 11.82 -24.38
N ASP A 404 -28.36 12.01 -24.82
CA ASP A 404 -28.96 13.32 -25.03
C ASP A 404 -30.16 13.62 -24.11
N GLY A 405 -30.48 12.70 -23.21
CA GLY A 405 -31.49 12.86 -22.17
C GLY A 405 -32.91 12.92 -22.72
N ASP A 406 -33.15 12.49 -23.97
CA ASP A 406 -34.46 12.59 -24.60
C ASP A 406 -35.45 11.49 -24.15
N GLY A 407 -34.96 10.51 -23.37
CA GLY A 407 -35.69 9.37 -22.84
C GLY A 407 -35.71 8.17 -23.78
N VAL A 408 -34.95 8.18 -24.87
CA VAL A 408 -34.72 7.07 -25.79
C VAL A 408 -33.26 6.65 -25.70
N ALA A 409 -33.02 5.36 -25.46
CA ALA A 409 -31.65 4.85 -25.41
C ALA A 409 -30.99 4.92 -26.80
N ASP A 410 -29.80 5.52 -26.85
CA ASP A 410 -28.90 5.52 -28.00
C ASP A 410 -28.15 4.21 -28.14
N SER A 411 -28.00 3.44 -27.06
CA SER A 411 -27.44 2.09 -27.13
C SER A 411 -28.02 1.16 -26.06
N THR A 412 -28.10 -0.13 -26.39
CA THR A 412 -28.48 -1.18 -25.45
C THR A 412 -27.57 -2.39 -25.54
N TYR A 413 -27.39 -3.08 -24.42
CA TYR A 413 -26.65 -4.33 -24.34
C TYR A 413 -27.39 -5.32 -23.46
N ARG A 414 -27.43 -6.58 -23.89
CA ARG A 414 -28.03 -7.68 -23.11
C ARG A 414 -27.11 -8.87 -23.07
N SER A 415 -27.06 -9.56 -21.94
CA SER A 415 -26.31 -10.80 -21.78
C SER A 415 -27.03 -11.75 -20.86
N THR A 416 -27.18 -13.00 -21.24
CA THR A 416 -27.77 -14.05 -20.41
C THR A 416 -26.82 -15.22 -20.30
N GLY A 417 -26.89 -15.93 -19.18
CA GLY A 417 -26.06 -17.11 -18.97
C GLY A 417 -26.74 -18.17 -18.14
N THR A 418 -26.33 -19.41 -18.34
CA THR A 418 -26.80 -20.55 -17.54
C THR A 418 -25.65 -21.39 -17.04
N SER A 419 -25.84 -22.04 -15.90
CA SER A 419 -24.85 -22.96 -15.32
C SER A 419 -25.52 -24.18 -14.70
N SER A 420 -24.89 -25.32 -14.88
CA SER A 420 -25.31 -26.61 -14.30
C SER A 420 -24.17 -27.22 -13.51
N TYR A 421 -24.50 -27.87 -12.39
CA TYR A 421 -23.52 -28.32 -11.42
C TYR A 421 -23.63 -29.80 -11.14
N ASN A 422 -22.49 -30.41 -10.81
CA ASN A 422 -22.45 -31.77 -10.32
C ASN A 422 -22.87 -31.83 -8.83
N ARG A 423 -22.89 -33.04 -8.25
CA ARG A 423 -23.26 -33.23 -6.83
C ARG A 423 -22.27 -32.65 -5.83
N ARG A 424 -21.07 -32.23 -6.23
CA ARG A 424 -20.08 -31.55 -5.38
C ARG A 424 -20.20 -30.03 -5.45
N GLY A 425 -20.87 -29.50 -6.48
CA GLY A 425 -20.93 -28.06 -6.75
C GLY A 425 -19.94 -27.62 -7.83
N ASP A 426 -19.28 -28.53 -8.53
CA ASP A 426 -18.42 -28.17 -9.68
C ASP A 426 -19.30 -27.94 -10.92
N VAL A 427 -19.03 -26.87 -11.68
CA VAL A 427 -19.75 -26.51 -12.93
C VAL A 427 -19.50 -27.57 -13.99
N ILE A 428 -20.55 -28.23 -14.50
CA ILE A 428 -20.45 -29.19 -15.61
C ILE A 428 -20.67 -28.50 -16.95
N VAL A 429 -21.62 -27.59 -17.03
CA VAL A 429 -21.92 -26.85 -18.26
C VAL A 429 -22.21 -25.42 -17.87
N SER A 430 -21.62 -24.47 -18.58
CA SER A 430 -21.99 -23.06 -18.56
C SER A 430 -22.22 -22.57 -19.97
N SER A 431 -23.16 -21.66 -20.16
CA SER A 431 -23.41 -21.00 -21.45
C SER A 431 -23.63 -19.51 -21.26
N TYR A 432 -23.37 -18.74 -22.30
CA TYR A 432 -23.75 -17.33 -22.37
C TYR A 432 -24.26 -17.00 -23.78
N GLU A 433 -25.09 -15.95 -23.86
CA GLU A 433 -25.59 -15.32 -25.08
C GLU A 433 -25.64 -13.82 -24.81
N SER A 434 -25.06 -12.99 -25.67
CA SER A 434 -25.11 -11.54 -25.57
C SER A 434 -25.43 -10.89 -26.91
N GLU A 435 -26.07 -9.72 -26.83
CA GLU A 435 -26.57 -8.94 -27.95
C GLU A 435 -26.25 -7.45 -27.69
N SER A 436 -25.82 -6.72 -28.73
CA SER A 436 -25.63 -5.26 -28.69
C SER A 436 -26.47 -4.57 -29.76
N ASP A 437 -26.94 -3.37 -29.45
CA ASP A 437 -27.60 -2.41 -30.34
C ASP A 437 -26.90 -1.08 -30.04
N GLU A 438 -25.93 -0.72 -30.86
CA GLU A 438 -25.02 0.42 -30.62
C GLU A 438 -25.59 1.75 -31.14
N ASP A 439 -26.63 1.71 -31.99
CA ASP A 439 -27.26 2.90 -32.56
C ASP A 439 -28.69 3.18 -32.06
N GLY A 440 -29.22 2.31 -31.20
CA GLY A 440 -30.48 2.50 -30.49
C GLY A 440 -31.70 2.36 -31.41
N ASP A 441 -31.54 1.83 -32.62
CA ASP A 441 -32.64 1.72 -33.58
C ASP A 441 -33.60 0.55 -33.27
N GLY A 442 -33.26 -0.27 -32.27
CA GLY A 442 -34.01 -1.44 -31.83
C GLY A 442 -33.71 -2.71 -32.63
N VAL A 443 -32.71 -2.68 -33.51
CA VAL A 443 -32.16 -3.82 -34.24
C VAL A 443 -30.81 -4.19 -33.64
N THR A 444 -30.61 -5.46 -33.37
CA THR A 444 -29.33 -5.97 -32.87
C THR A 444 -28.24 -5.83 -33.93
N ASP A 445 -27.14 -5.18 -33.57
CA ASP A 445 -25.95 -4.99 -34.39
C ASP A 445 -24.97 -6.15 -34.27
N SER A 446 -24.88 -6.79 -33.11
CA SER A 446 -23.97 -7.92 -32.92
C SER A 446 -24.52 -8.93 -31.90
N THR A 447 -24.18 -10.21 -32.10
CA THR A 447 -24.46 -11.26 -31.12
C THR A 447 -23.24 -12.14 -30.88
N SER A 448 -23.07 -12.59 -29.64
CA SER A 448 -22.05 -13.56 -29.26
C SER A 448 -22.66 -14.63 -28.36
N SER A 449 -22.25 -15.88 -28.54
CA SER A 449 -22.68 -16.96 -27.64
C SER A 449 -21.57 -17.96 -27.40
N GLY A 450 -21.64 -18.65 -26.29
CA GLY A 450 -20.68 -19.71 -25.99
C GLY A 450 -21.22 -20.77 -25.04
N THR A 451 -20.59 -21.93 -25.07
CA THR A 451 -20.86 -23.04 -24.15
C THR A 451 -19.57 -23.73 -23.74
N THR A 452 -19.35 -23.83 -22.44
CA THR A 452 -18.24 -24.59 -21.84
C THR A 452 -18.77 -25.85 -21.20
N THR A 453 -18.16 -27.00 -21.48
CA THR A 453 -18.46 -28.29 -20.86
C THR A 453 -17.25 -28.85 -20.14
N ASN A 454 -17.41 -29.11 -18.85
CA ASN A 454 -16.39 -29.64 -17.96
C ASN A 454 -16.66 -31.08 -17.57
N THR A 455 -15.62 -31.91 -17.61
CA THR A 455 -15.63 -33.29 -17.11
C THR A 455 -14.62 -33.44 -15.99
N TYR A 456 -15.05 -34.00 -14.87
CA TYR A 456 -14.21 -34.21 -13.69
C TYR A 456 -13.98 -35.70 -13.42
N ASN A 457 -12.83 -36.03 -12.83
CA ASN A 457 -12.58 -37.38 -12.34
C ASN A 457 -13.33 -37.66 -11.01
N ILE A 458 -13.23 -38.91 -10.54
CA ILE A 458 -13.85 -39.32 -9.28
C ILE A 458 -13.28 -38.60 -8.04
N ARG A 459 -12.13 -37.93 -8.12
CA ARG A 459 -11.57 -37.12 -7.02
C ARG A 459 -12.01 -35.66 -7.08
N GLY A 460 -12.63 -35.21 -8.17
CA GLY A 460 -13.06 -33.83 -8.36
C GLY A 460 -12.09 -32.97 -9.17
N ASN A 461 -11.03 -33.54 -9.73
CA ASN A 461 -10.12 -32.76 -10.57
C ASN A 461 -10.68 -32.65 -11.98
N LEU A 462 -10.59 -31.46 -12.58
CA LEU A 462 -10.98 -31.19 -13.97
C LEU A 462 -10.11 -32.00 -14.92
N VAL A 463 -10.71 -32.86 -15.74
CA VAL A 463 -10.03 -33.72 -16.72
C VAL A 463 -10.13 -33.15 -18.13
N LEU A 464 -11.25 -32.52 -18.45
CA LEU A 464 -11.51 -31.94 -19.76
C LEU A 464 -12.40 -30.73 -19.60
N SER A 465 -12.01 -29.60 -20.18
CA SER A 465 -12.85 -28.44 -20.45
C SER A 465 -12.91 -28.25 -21.96
N THR A 466 -14.11 -28.05 -22.51
CA THR A 466 -14.29 -27.70 -23.93
C THR A 466 -15.21 -26.50 -24.00
N SER A 467 -14.70 -25.38 -24.49
CA SER A 467 -15.45 -24.15 -24.76
C SER A 467 -15.69 -24.03 -26.25
N ARG A 468 -16.93 -23.76 -26.65
CA ARG A 468 -17.27 -23.37 -28.03
C ARG A 468 -17.87 -21.97 -28.01
N TYR A 469 -17.53 -21.14 -28.98
CA TYR A 469 -18.08 -19.81 -29.10
C TYR A 469 -18.45 -19.49 -30.55
N GLN A 470 -19.38 -18.56 -30.72
CA GLN A 470 -19.89 -18.07 -31.99
C GLN A 470 -20.06 -16.55 -31.92
N LEU A 471 -19.80 -15.87 -33.02
CA LEU A 471 -19.93 -14.42 -33.17
C LEU A 471 -20.63 -14.09 -34.49
N ASP A 472 -21.62 -13.22 -34.42
CA ASP A 472 -22.27 -12.54 -35.54
C ASP A 472 -22.00 -11.05 -35.32
N GLU A 473 -21.07 -10.47 -36.08
CA GLU A 473 -20.56 -9.11 -35.89
C GLU A 473 -21.50 -8.04 -36.47
N ASN A 474 -22.48 -8.45 -37.28
CA ASN A 474 -23.35 -7.53 -38.02
C ASN A 474 -24.85 -7.74 -37.77
N GLY A 475 -25.20 -8.71 -36.92
CA GLY A 475 -26.56 -8.94 -36.45
C GLY A 475 -27.50 -9.46 -37.53
N ASP A 476 -26.99 -9.93 -38.68
CA ASP A 476 -27.81 -10.42 -39.79
C ASP A 476 -28.35 -11.85 -39.57
N GLY A 477 -27.95 -12.49 -38.47
CA GLY A 477 -28.31 -13.85 -38.09
C GLY A 477 -27.44 -14.91 -38.76
N VAL A 478 -26.37 -14.53 -39.47
CA VAL A 478 -25.36 -15.40 -40.03
C VAL A 478 -24.09 -15.28 -39.20
N ILE A 479 -23.70 -16.39 -38.58
CA ILE A 479 -22.46 -16.46 -37.79
C ILE A 479 -21.25 -16.16 -38.68
N ASP A 480 -20.49 -15.14 -38.30
CA ASP A 480 -19.26 -14.69 -38.97
C ASP A 480 -18.05 -15.52 -38.53
N SER A 481 -17.99 -15.91 -37.25
CA SER A 481 -16.92 -16.76 -36.73
C SER A 481 -17.38 -17.75 -35.65
N THR A 482 -16.69 -18.88 -35.60
CA THR A 482 -16.88 -19.94 -34.61
C THR A 482 -15.53 -20.47 -34.18
N GLY A 483 -15.37 -20.79 -32.89
CA GLY A 483 -14.15 -21.44 -32.43
C GLY A 483 -14.40 -22.43 -31.30
N THR A 484 -13.42 -23.32 -31.11
CA THR A 484 -13.40 -24.32 -30.05
C THR A 484 -12.05 -24.30 -29.32
N ASP A 485 -12.11 -24.13 -28.00
CA ASP A 485 -10.98 -24.33 -27.09
C ASP A 485 -11.15 -25.61 -26.30
N THR A 486 -10.09 -26.39 -26.14
CA THR A 486 -10.08 -27.61 -25.35
C THR A 486 -8.88 -27.66 -24.41
N GLU A 487 -9.15 -27.81 -23.11
CA GLU A 487 -8.13 -28.10 -22.10
C GLU A 487 -8.29 -29.53 -21.57
N SER A 488 -7.26 -30.37 -21.74
CA SER A 488 -7.22 -31.73 -21.22
C SER A 488 -6.13 -31.91 -20.17
N ASN A 489 -6.50 -32.53 -19.06
CA ASN A 489 -5.69 -32.63 -17.86
C ASN A 489 -5.56 -34.09 -17.40
N THR A 490 -4.32 -34.53 -17.16
CA THR A 490 -4.03 -35.85 -16.59
C THR A 490 -3.40 -35.72 -15.20
N TYR A 491 -3.76 -36.64 -14.31
CA TYR A 491 -3.35 -36.59 -12.91
C TYR A 491 -2.77 -37.93 -12.47
N ASN A 492 -1.87 -37.87 -11.50
CA ASN A 492 -1.42 -39.08 -10.82
C ASN A 492 -2.44 -39.55 -9.76
N ASN A 493 -2.12 -40.64 -9.06
CA ASN A 493 -3.00 -41.21 -8.04
C ASN A 493 -3.15 -40.36 -6.77
N ARG A 494 -2.29 -39.37 -6.57
CA ARG A 494 -2.36 -38.41 -5.46
C ARG A 494 -3.19 -37.18 -5.80
N GLY A 495 -3.55 -37.00 -7.07
CA GLY A 495 -4.30 -35.84 -7.55
C GLY A 495 -3.43 -34.70 -8.07
N GLU A 496 -2.11 -34.90 -8.19
CA GLU A 496 -1.19 -33.92 -8.77
C GLU A 496 -1.30 -33.94 -10.31
N ARG A 497 -1.39 -32.76 -10.94
CA ARG A 497 -1.53 -32.61 -12.39
C ARG A 497 -0.21 -32.92 -13.10
N LEU A 498 -0.18 -33.99 -13.88
CA LEU A 498 0.98 -34.47 -14.65
C LEU A 498 1.12 -33.78 -15.99
N VAL A 499 0.03 -33.66 -16.75
CA VAL A 499 0.01 -33.06 -18.08
C VAL A 499 -1.23 -32.20 -18.23
N SER A 500 -1.06 -31.00 -18.78
CA SER A 500 -2.11 -30.08 -19.23
C SER A 500 -1.89 -29.85 -20.72
N VAL A 501 -2.88 -30.08 -21.56
CA VAL A 501 -2.85 -29.76 -22.99
C VAL A 501 -3.99 -28.80 -23.28
N TYR A 502 -3.67 -27.61 -23.76
CA TYR A 502 -4.62 -26.64 -24.29
C TYR A 502 -4.52 -26.64 -25.81
N GLU A 503 -5.66 -26.67 -26.49
CA GLU A 503 -5.78 -26.65 -27.95
C GLU A 503 -6.86 -25.63 -28.34
N SER A 504 -6.58 -24.80 -29.33
CA SER A 504 -7.53 -23.85 -29.92
C SER A 504 -7.70 -24.14 -31.41
N ASP A 505 -8.94 -24.08 -31.85
CA ASP A 505 -9.41 -24.20 -33.24
C ASP A 505 -10.28 -22.95 -33.49
N TYR A 506 -9.70 -21.92 -34.11
CA TYR A 506 -10.30 -20.58 -34.21
C TYR A 506 -11.37 -20.47 -35.28
N ASP A 507 -11.46 -21.42 -36.21
CA ASP A 507 -12.47 -21.46 -37.26
C ASP A 507 -13.42 -22.68 -37.16
N ASP A 508 -13.24 -23.51 -36.13
CA ASP A 508 -13.98 -24.75 -35.87
C ASP A 508 -13.93 -25.71 -37.07
N ASP A 509 -12.86 -25.66 -37.88
CA ASP A 509 -12.69 -26.52 -39.06
C ASP A 509 -12.22 -27.95 -38.70
N GLY A 510 -11.87 -28.16 -37.43
CA GLY A 510 -11.40 -29.40 -36.85
C GLY A 510 -9.88 -29.59 -36.89
N ASN A 511 -9.14 -28.62 -37.41
CA ASN A 511 -7.69 -28.54 -37.31
C ASN A 511 -7.33 -27.63 -36.14
N ILE A 512 -6.36 -28.06 -35.34
CA ILE A 512 -5.87 -27.22 -34.25
C ILE A 512 -4.98 -26.14 -34.87
N ASP A 513 -5.27 -24.87 -34.56
CA ASP A 513 -4.45 -23.72 -34.93
C ASP A 513 -3.34 -23.47 -33.92
N PHE A 514 -3.59 -23.80 -32.65
CA PHE A 514 -2.67 -23.56 -31.56
C PHE A 514 -2.73 -24.69 -30.54
N ARG A 515 -1.57 -25.25 -30.18
CA ARG A 515 -1.44 -26.20 -29.08
C ARG A 515 -0.39 -25.77 -28.08
N TYR A 516 -0.77 -25.83 -26.81
CA TYR A 516 0.09 -25.61 -25.67
C TYR A 516 0.08 -26.82 -24.74
N THR A 517 1.25 -27.33 -24.35
CA THR A 517 1.36 -28.49 -23.45
C THR A 517 2.32 -28.22 -22.29
N VAL A 518 1.84 -28.42 -21.07
CA VAL A 518 2.63 -28.40 -19.84
C VAL A 518 2.77 -29.81 -19.30
N THR A 519 3.99 -30.21 -18.94
CA THR A 519 4.26 -31.46 -18.26
C THR A 519 5.00 -31.21 -16.95
N ASN A 520 4.46 -31.76 -15.87
CA ASN A 520 4.97 -31.62 -14.51
C ASN A 520 5.50 -32.95 -13.97
N THR A 521 6.59 -32.88 -13.22
CA THR A 521 7.13 -34.00 -12.46
C THR A 521 7.22 -33.63 -10.99
N TYR A 522 6.71 -34.50 -10.12
CA TYR A 522 6.72 -34.29 -8.68
C TYR A 522 7.60 -35.32 -7.99
N ASP A 523 8.13 -34.94 -6.85
CA ASP A 523 8.91 -35.80 -5.99
C ASP A 523 7.99 -36.72 -5.14
N ARG A 524 8.58 -37.45 -4.19
CA ARG A 524 7.78 -38.34 -3.32
C ARG A 524 6.99 -37.59 -2.25
N ARG A 525 7.34 -36.34 -1.93
CA ARG A 525 6.69 -35.46 -0.98
C ARG A 525 5.60 -34.59 -1.61
N SER A 526 5.36 -34.76 -2.92
CA SER A 526 4.40 -33.95 -3.69
C SER A 526 4.90 -32.54 -3.99
N GLU A 527 6.22 -32.33 -3.94
CA GLU A 527 6.87 -31.09 -4.36
C GLU A 527 7.13 -31.14 -5.87
N LEU A 528 6.85 -30.05 -6.58
CA LEU A 528 7.10 -29.92 -8.01
C LEU A 528 8.62 -29.87 -8.26
N VAL A 529 9.15 -30.85 -8.99
CA VAL A 529 10.59 -30.97 -9.30
C VAL A 529 10.92 -30.33 -10.64
N ASN A 530 10.01 -30.43 -11.60
CA ASN A 530 10.22 -29.92 -12.95
C ASN A 530 8.88 -29.59 -13.60
N SER A 531 8.82 -28.46 -14.32
CA SER A 531 7.73 -28.09 -15.21
C SER A 531 8.31 -27.63 -16.53
N PHE A 532 7.88 -28.23 -17.63
CA PHE A 532 8.24 -27.75 -18.96
C PHE A 532 6.99 -27.53 -19.81
N ALA A 533 7.03 -26.45 -20.57
CA ALA A 533 5.98 -26.01 -21.46
C ALA A 533 6.44 -26.09 -22.93
N GLN A 534 5.53 -26.52 -23.81
CA GLN A 534 5.74 -26.66 -25.25
C GLN A 534 4.65 -25.91 -25.99
N TYR A 535 5.04 -25.15 -27.02
CA TYR A 535 4.16 -24.36 -27.87
C TYR A 535 4.27 -24.83 -29.32
N ASP A 536 3.14 -25.00 -29.96
CA ASP A 536 2.91 -25.34 -31.37
C ASP A 536 1.95 -24.26 -31.87
N ASP A 537 2.53 -23.13 -32.26
CA ASP A 537 1.85 -21.83 -32.45
C ASP A 537 1.00 -21.82 -33.74
N ASN A 538 1.24 -22.76 -34.64
CA ASN A 538 0.50 -22.96 -35.89
C ASN A 538 -0.23 -24.30 -35.96
N GLY A 539 -0.20 -25.08 -34.87
CA GLY A 539 -0.88 -26.36 -34.72
C GLY A 539 -0.48 -27.44 -35.73
N ASP A 540 0.66 -27.29 -36.40
CA ASP A 540 1.14 -28.24 -37.42
C ASP A 540 1.71 -29.54 -36.81
N GLY A 541 1.79 -29.61 -35.47
CA GLY A 541 2.30 -30.73 -34.71
C GLY A 541 3.82 -30.67 -34.47
N VAL A 542 4.49 -29.61 -34.93
CA VAL A 542 5.91 -29.33 -34.68
C VAL A 542 6.02 -28.25 -33.62
N ILE A 543 6.67 -28.58 -32.50
CA ILE A 543 6.90 -27.62 -31.41
C ILE A 543 7.80 -26.46 -31.88
N ASP A 544 7.26 -25.25 -31.92
CA ASP A 544 7.97 -24.02 -32.23
C ASP A 544 8.86 -23.57 -31.07
N ARG A 545 8.36 -23.68 -29.84
CA ARG A 545 9.07 -23.20 -28.64
C ARG A 545 8.92 -24.14 -27.46
N ARG A 546 10.01 -24.25 -26.68
CA ARG A 546 10.04 -24.92 -25.39
C ARG A 546 10.55 -23.99 -24.31
N VAL A 547 9.88 -23.99 -23.17
CA VAL A 547 10.29 -23.25 -21.97
C VAL A 547 10.45 -24.26 -20.84
N ILE A 548 11.59 -24.24 -20.17
CA ILE A 548 11.86 -25.04 -18.98
C ILE A 548 11.87 -24.06 -17.83
N ASN A 549 10.99 -24.25 -16.84
CA ASN A 549 11.05 -23.52 -15.59
C ASN A 549 11.75 -24.41 -14.56
N PRO A 550 13.09 -24.29 -14.37
CA PRO A 550 13.75 -24.88 -13.23
C PRO A 550 13.23 -24.16 -11.98
N GLY A 551 12.72 -24.94 -11.01
CA GLY A 551 11.86 -24.44 -9.94
C GLY A 551 12.34 -23.17 -9.25
N ILE A 552 11.59 -22.08 -9.46
CA ILE A 552 11.37 -20.93 -8.57
C ILE A 552 9.92 -20.49 -8.83
N GLU A 553 9.17 -20.25 -7.76
CA GLU A 553 7.80 -19.73 -7.67
C GLU A 553 7.19 -19.24 -8.99
N LEU A 554 6.28 -20.04 -9.54
CA LEU A 554 5.06 -19.47 -10.11
C LEU A 554 4.08 -19.40 -8.96
N ASP A 555 4.04 -18.22 -8.34
CA ASP A 555 2.85 -17.68 -7.72
C ASP A 555 1.62 -18.14 -8.52
N THR A 556 0.76 -18.94 -7.89
CA THR A 556 -0.45 -19.45 -8.50
C THR A 556 -1.47 -18.36 -8.81
N ASP A 557 -1.13 -17.09 -8.57
CA ASP A 557 -1.94 -15.92 -8.91
C ASP A 557 -1.33 -15.00 -10.00
N ARG A 558 -0.28 -15.42 -10.74
CA ARG A 558 0.22 -14.65 -11.90
C ARG A 558 -0.03 -15.32 -13.26
N ASN A 559 -1.05 -14.81 -13.93
CA ASN A 559 -1.40 -15.01 -15.32
C ASN A 559 -0.22 -14.61 -16.25
N PRO A 560 0.37 -15.50 -17.07
CA PRO A 560 1.30 -15.07 -18.10
C PRO A 560 0.51 -14.43 -19.25
N LEU A 561 0.77 -13.15 -19.48
CA LEU A 561 0.26 -12.30 -20.56
C LEU A 561 0.15 -13.06 -21.91
N PHE A 562 -1.07 -13.42 -22.29
CA PHE A 562 -1.52 -13.70 -23.65
C PHE A 562 -2.53 -12.62 -24.06
N PRO A 563 -2.74 -12.36 -25.37
CA PRO A 563 -3.82 -11.48 -25.79
C PRO A 563 -5.13 -12.12 -25.34
N GLN A 564 -5.77 -11.47 -24.37
CA GLN A 564 -7.10 -11.81 -23.91
C GLN A 564 -8.03 -11.79 -25.13
N PRO A 565 -8.81 -12.85 -25.42
CA PRO A 565 -10.10 -12.63 -26.05
C PRO A 565 -10.91 -11.87 -25.01
N THR A 566 -10.97 -10.55 -25.16
CA THR A 566 -11.78 -9.59 -24.38
C THR A 566 -12.53 -10.23 -23.21
N GLU A 567 -11.83 -10.36 -22.07
CA GLU A 567 -12.50 -10.25 -20.78
C GLU A 567 -13.11 -8.85 -20.78
N MET A 568 -14.38 -8.75 -21.21
CA MET A 568 -15.19 -7.58 -20.92
C MET A 568 -15.31 -7.53 -19.40
N TRP A 569 -14.55 -6.59 -18.85
CA TRP A 569 -14.72 -6.08 -17.51
C TRP A 569 -16.20 -5.78 -17.29
N VAL A 570 -16.81 -6.46 -16.32
CA VAL A 570 -17.81 -5.80 -15.47
C VAL A 570 -17.01 -4.94 -14.50
N ASN A 571 -16.51 -3.80 -15.02
CA ASN A 571 -16.16 -2.66 -14.20
C ASN A 571 -17.45 -1.86 -14.04
N ASN A 572 -18.17 -2.09 -12.95
CA ASN A 572 -19.11 -1.10 -12.43
C ASN A 572 -18.57 -0.63 -11.07
N SER A 573 -17.56 0.24 -11.16
CA SER A 573 -17.48 1.42 -10.29
C SER A 573 -17.45 2.59 -11.26
N PRO A 574 -18.43 3.52 -11.24
CA PRO A 574 -18.21 4.82 -11.83
C PRO A 574 -17.14 5.51 -10.99
N LEU A 575 -16.00 5.81 -11.61
CA LEU A 575 -15.25 6.98 -11.19
C LEU A 575 -16.05 8.17 -11.73
N ILE A 576 -16.33 9.08 -10.80
CA ILE A 576 -17.03 10.37 -10.86
C ILE A 576 -16.92 11.05 -12.22
#